data_AF-A0A842M543-F1
#
_entry.id   AF-A0A842M543-F1
#
_cell.length_a   1.000
_cell.length_b   1.000
_cell.length_c   1.000
_cell.angle_alpha   90.00
_cell.angle_beta   90.00
_cell.angle_gamma   90.00
#
_symmetry.space_group_name_H-M   'P 1'
#
loop_
_entity.id
_entity.type
_entity.pdbx_description
1 polymer ?
#
loop_
_entity_poly.entity_id
_entity_poly.type
_entity_poly.pdbx_seq_one_letter_code
_entity_poly.pdbx_strand_id
1 'polypeptide(L)' 'MPVKPEIWRVLLTIFVTLGWLLFLALWLFFYATNFNLAQNIGVFIASIVVFVAIIVLLWVPWSMKHAR' A
#
# COMPACT_ATOMS: atom_id res chain seq x y z
N MET A 1 -29.68 2.94 -3.84
CA MET A 1 -28.61 2.04 -4.33
C MET A 1 -27.30 2.51 -3.72
N PRO A 2 -26.40 1.63 -3.26
CA PRO A 2 -25.11 2.05 -2.71
C PRO A 2 -24.31 2.83 -3.76
N VAL A 3 -23.70 3.94 -3.36
CA VAL A 3 -22.87 4.76 -4.25
C VAL A 3 -21.62 3.97 -4.62
N LYS A 4 -21.40 3.74 -5.92
CA LYS A 4 -20.24 3.00 -6.41
C LYS A 4 -19.02 3.94 -6.44
N PRO A 5 -17.83 3.47 -6.01
CA PRO A 5 -16.61 4.26 -6.14
C PRO A 5 -16.21 4.44 -7.61
N GLU A 6 -15.50 5.53 -7.88
CA GLU A 6 -14.94 5.83 -9.19
C GLU A 6 -13.90 4.77 -9.58
N ILE A 7 -13.92 4.31 -10.84
CA ILE A 7 -13.07 3.19 -11.27
C ILE A 7 -11.57 3.45 -11.11
N TRP A 8 -11.14 4.71 -11.21
CA TRP A 8 -9.73 5.08 -11.03
C TRP A 8 -9.23 4.76 -9.61
N ARG A 9 -10.08 4.85 -8.58
CA ARG A 9 -9.72 4.51 -7.19
C ARG A 9 -9.44 3.02 -7.06
N VAL A 10 -10.25 2.21 -7.73
CA VAL A 10 -10.07 0.76 -7.78
C VAL A 10 -8.77 0.43 -8.52
N LEU A 11 -8.55 1.02 -9.70
CA LEU A 11 -7.32 0.82 -10.46
C LEU A 11 -6.07 1.23 -9.67
N LEU A 12 -6.09 2.41 -9.03
CA LEU A 12 -4.97 2.84 -8.18
C LEU A 12 -4.73 1.89 -7.01
N THR A 13 -5.77 1.35 -6.38
CA THR A 13 -5.60 0.34 -5.32
C THR A 13 -4.86 -0.88 -5.85
N ILE A 14 -5.25 -1.39 -7.03
CA ILE A 14 -4.59 -2.53 -7.69
C ILE A 14 -3.11 -2.20 -7.96
N PHE A 15 -2.84 -1.06 -8.60
CA PHE A 15 -1.46 -0.67 -8.93
C PHE A 15 -0.59 -0.45 -7.69
N VAL A 16 -1.13 0.17 -6.64
CA VAL A 16 -0.40 0.40 -5.38
C VAL A 16 -0.11 -0.94 -4.68
N THR A 17 -1.06 -1.87 -4.65
CA THR A 17 -0.85 -3.20 -4.08
C THR A 17 0.18 -3.99 -4.89
N LEU A 18 0.06 -4.03 -6.21
CA LEU A 18 1.04 -4.72 -7.07
C LEU A 18 2.43 -4.08 -6.98
N GLY A 19 2.49 -2.75 -6.92
CA GLY A 19 3.74 -2.01 -6.73
C GLY A 19 4.39 -2.30 -5.38
N TRP A 20 3.61 -2.40 -4.30
CA TRP A 20 4.13 -2.78 -2.99
C TRP A 20 4.63 -4.24 -2.97
N LEU A 21 3.91 -5.18 -3.59
CA LEU A 21 4.37 -6.56 -3.72
C LEU A 21 5.65 -6.66 -4.57
N LEU A 22 5.74 -5.89 -5.66
CA LEU A 22 6.95 -5.81 -6.47
C LEU A 22 8.12 -5.24 -5.65
N PHE A 23 7.89 -4.19 -4.86
CA PHE A 23 8.88 -3.66 -3.93
C PHE A 23 9.35 -4.74 -2.94
N LEU A 24 8.43 -5.51 -2.33
CA LEU A 24 8.80 -6.59 -1.41
C LEU A 24 9.64 -7.66 -2.09
N ALA A 25 9.26 -8.08 -3.30
CA ALA A 25 10.03 -9.05 -4.08
C ALA A 25 11.44 -8.52 -4.37
N LEU A 26 11.55 -7.29 -4.87
CA LEU A 26 12.84 -6.67 -5.16
C LEU A 26 13.69 -6.53 -3.89
N TRP A 27 13.09 -6.08 -2.78
CA TRP A 27 13.77 -5.95 -1.50
C TRP A 27 14.34 -7.29 -1.04
N LEU A 28 13.50 -8.34 -0.98
CA LEU A 28 13.88 -9.65 -0.46
C LEU A 28 14.93 -10.35 -1.32
N PHE A 29 14.82 -10.29 -2.65
CA PHE A 29 15.76 -10.99 -3.54
C PHE A 29 17.08 -10.26 -3.76
N PHE A 30 17.09 -8.92 -3.74
CA PHE A 30 18.27 -8.15 -4.15
C PHE A 30 18.92 -7.32 -3.04
N TYR A 31 18.18 -6.91 -2.02
CA TYR A 31 18.69 -5.96 -1.02
C TYR A 31 18.82 -6.57 0.37
N ALA A 32 17.91 -7.47 0.77
CA ALA A 32 17.78 -7.95 2.14
C ALA A 32 19.04 -8.63 2.71
N THR A 33 19.87 -9.25 1.86
CA THR A 33 21.10 -9.94 2.29
C THR A 33 22.16 -9.00 2.85
N ASN A 34 22.09 -7.71 2.55
CA ASN A 34 23.03 -6.69 3.06
C ASN A 34 22.62 -6.13 4.43
N PHE A 35 21.48 -6.58 4.97
CA PHE A 35 20.93 -6.08 6.22
C PHE A 35 20.77 -7.22 7.22
N ASN A 36 20.89 -6.90 8.51
CA ASN A 36 20.55 -7.87 9.56
C ASN A 36 19.03 -8.05 9.68
N LEU A 37 18.60 -9.05 10.48
CA LEU A 37 17.19 -9.38 10.64
C LEU A 37 16.35 -8.19 11.14
N ALA A 38 16.82 -7.46 12.15
CA ALA A 38 16.09 -6.33 12.72
C ALA A 38 15.90 -5.19 11.69
N GLN A 39 16.94 -4.91 10.90
CA GLN A 39 16.87 -3.91 9.82
C GLN A 39 15.88 -4.32 8.73
N ASN A 40 15.87 -5.59 8.32
CA ASN A 40 14.90 -6.09 7.33
C ASN A 40 13.45 -5.99 7.83
N ILE A 41 13.21 -6.33 9.10
CA ILE A 41 11.89 -6.13 9.73
C ILE A 41 11.51 -4.65 9.73
N GLY A 42 12.47 -3.77 10.05
CA GLY A 42 12.25 -2.32 10.01
C GLY A 42 11.82 -1.82 8.63
N VAL A 43 12.48 -2.28 7.56
CA VAL A 43 12.11 -1.90 6.19
C VAL A 43 10.75 -2.48 5.79
N PHE A 44 10.46 -3.71 6.18
CA PHE A 44 9.15 -4.31 5.95
C PHE A 44 8.02 -3.49 6.60
N ILE A 45 8.15 -3.14 7.89
CA ILE A 45 7.18 -2.32 8.62
C ILE A 45 7.07 -0.92 7.98
N ALA A 46 8.19 -0.28 7.67
CA ALA A 46 8.18 1.03 7.03
C ALA A 46 7.43 1.00 5.68
N SER A 47 7.61 -0.06 4.89
CA SER A 47 6.89 -0.22 3.62
C SER A 47 5.38 -0.39 3.82
N ILE A 48 4.95 -1.11 4.86
CA ILE A 48 3.53 -1.25 5.22
C ILE A 48 2.95 0.11 5.58
N VAL A 49 3.66 0.92 6.37
CA VAL A 49 3.19 2.27 6.74
C VAL A 49 2.94 3.11 5.49
N VAL A 50 3.86 3.08 4.52
CA VAL A 50 3.70 3.81 3.25
C VAL A 50 2.51 3.27 2.46
N PHE A 51 2.40 1.94 2.30
CA PHE A 51 1.29 1.30 1.61
C PHE A 51 -0.07 1.67 2.22
N VAL A 52 -0.21 1.52 3.54
CA VAL A 52 -1.44 1.84 4.28
C VAL A 52 -1.76 3.33 4.19
N ALA A 53 -0.77 4.22 4.32
CA ALA A 53 -0.98 5.66 4.21
C ALA A 53 -1.60 6.03 2.85
N ILE A 54 -1.09 5.45 1.76
CA ILE A 54 -1.62 5.68 0.41
C ILE A 54 -3.07 5.19 0.32
N ILE A 55 -3.37 3.98 0.79
CA ILE A 55 -4.73 3.41 0.76
C ILE A 55 -5.69 4.25 1.62
N VAL A 56 -5.27 4.67 2.81
CA VAL A 56 -6.07 5.53 3.70
C VAL A 56 -6.39 6.86 3.05
N LEU A 57 -5.38 7.55 2.50
CA LEU A 57 -5.56 8.82 1.80
C LEU A 57 -6.46 8.67 0.57
N LEU A 58 -6.39 7.53 -0.10
CA LEU A 58 -7.27 7.22 -1.21
C LEU A 58 -8.71 7.05 -0.74
N TRP A 59 -8.99 6.23 0.28
CA TRP A 59 -10.36 5.79 0.58
C TRP A 59 -11.09 6.58 1.66
N VAL A 60 -10.40 7.11 2.69
CA VAL A 60 -11.05 7.76 3.83
C VAL A 60 -11.85 9.01 3.44
N PRO A 61 -11.33 9.96 2.65
CA PRO A 61 -12.10 11.13 2.24
C PRO A 61 -13.35 10.78 1.43
N TRP A 62 -13.24 9.79 0.54
CA TRP A 62 -14.38 9.31 -0.24
C TRP A 62 -15.43 8.66 0.65
N SER A 63 -15.02 7.80 1.58
CA SER A 63 -15.93 7.15 2.53
C SER A 63 -16.68 8.19 3.38
N MET A 64 -15.97 9.17 3.95
CA MET A 64 -16.59 10.21 4.77
C MET A 64 -17.61 11.07 4.01
N LYS A 65 -17.38 11.33 2.71
CA LYS A 65 -18.34 12.07 1.86
C LYS A 65 -19.65 11.31 1.65
N HIS A 66 -19.60 9.98 1.60
CA HIS A 66 -20.75 9.12 1.29
C HIS A 66 -21.32 8.37 2.51
N ALA A 67 -20.82 8.68 3.72
CA ALA A 67 -21.30 8.12 4.98
C ALA A 67 -22.59 8.80 5.49
N ARG A 68 -23.07 9.85 4.81
CA ARG A 68 -24.35 10.55 5.06
C ARG A 68 -25.35 10.19 3.99
#